data_AF-A0A8E0VL61-F1
#
_entry.id   AF-A0A8E0VL61-F1
#
_cell.length_a   1.000
_cell.length_b   1.000
_cell.length_c   1.000
_cell.angle_alpha   90.00
_cell.angle_beta   90.00
_cell.angle_gamma   90.00
#
_symmetry.space_group_name_H-M   'P 1'
#
loop_
_entity.id
_entity.type
_entity.pdbx_description
1 polymer ?
#
loop_
_entity_poly.entity_id
_entity_poly.type
_entity_poly.pdbx_seq_one_letter_code
_entity_poly.pdbx_strand_id
1 'polypeptide(L)'
;MLCRFETHDPRACLKEGKEVTSCAQKFFRQVKKHCAEEFTSYFTCLHKYGGPTYRLDRCRNLQYPFDSCLKEHLKLDRPEPGYFNRIRLHKTSRPKPEPRLAPMPEPIPDLPDFSEQPEPERMAQRRKMNDWLA
;
A
#
# COMPACT_ATOMS: atom_id res chain seq x y z
N MET A 1 -7.39 -4.13 -5.36
CA MET A 1 -6.26 -3.39 -4.72
C MET A 1 -6.04 -2.03 -5.36
N LEU A 2 -5.88 -1.94 -6.69
CA LEU A 2 -5.66 -0.68 -7.41
C LEU A 2 -6.58 0.48 -6.95
N CYS A 3 -7.87 0.19 -6.72
CA CYS A 3 -8.82 1.20 -6.26
C CYS A 3 -8.40 1.94 -5.00
N ARG A 4 -8.07 1.19 -3.96
CA ARG A 4 -7.67 1.76 -2.67
C ARG A 4 -6.38 2.58 -2.76
N PHE A 5 -5.45 2.17 -3.62
CA PHE A 5 -4.18 2.87 -3.82
C PHE A 5 -4.33 4.17 -4.60
N GLU A 6 -5.30 4.28 -5.50
CA GLU A 6 -5.53 5.52 -6.24
C GLU A 6 -6.38 6.51 -5.45
N THR A 7 -7.52 6.06 -4.90
CA THR A 7 -8.47 6.96 -4.25
C THR A 7 -8.04 7.36 -2.85
N HIS A 8 -7.23 6.55 -2.16
CA HIS A 8 -6.90 6.68 -0.73
C HIS A 8 -8.11 6.66 0.23
N ASP A 9 -9.33 6.64 -0.30
CA ASP A 9 -10.58 6.55 0.43
C ASP A 9 -11.16 5.12 0.39
N PRO A 10 -11.38 4.45 1.54
CA PRO A 10 -11.91 3.09 1.56
C PRO A 10 -13.40 3.02 1.17
N ARG A 11 -14.15 4.10 1.38
CA ARG A 11 -15.60 4.17 1.10
C ARG A 11 -15.90 4.04 -0.40
N ALA A 12 -15.03 4.61 -1.24
CA ALA A 12 -15.19 4.57 -2.69
C ALA A 12 -15.05 3.14 -3.27
N CYS A 13 -14.31 2.27 -2.59
CA CYS A 13 -13.93 0.93 -3.10
C CYS A 13 -14.73 -0.22 -2.46
N LEU A 14 -15.86 0.06 -1.82
CA LEU A 14 -16.65 -0.96 -1.11
C LEU A 14 -17.28 -1.99 -2.06
N LYS A 15 -17.61 -1.61 -3.30
CA LYS A 15 -18.22 -2.51 -4.29
C LYS A 15 -17.22 -3.60 -4.71
N GLU A 16 -16.02 -3.19 -5.09
CA GLU A 16 -14.91 -4.07 -5.44
C GLU A 16 -14.48 -4.92 -4.24
N GLY A 17 -14.53 -4.36 -3.02
CA GLY A 17 -14.31 -5.11 -1.78
C GLY A 17 -15.28 -6.28 -1.64
N LYS A 18 -16.58 -6.04 -1.84
CA LYS A 18 -17.61 -7.10 -1.82
C LYS A 18 -17.35 -8.16 -2.88
N GLU A 19 -16.95 -7.76 -4.09
CA GLU A 19 -16.61 -8.71 -5.16
C GLU A 19 -15.43 -9.62 -4.79
N VAL A 20 -14.34 -9.05 -4.26
CA VAL A 20 -13.17 -9.82 -3.79
C VAL A 20 -13.56 -10.77 -2.66
N THR A 21 -14.34 -10.32 -1.68
CA THR A 21 -14.83 -11.18 -0.60
C THR A 21 -15.71 -12.31 -1.15
N SER A 22 -16.59 -12.02 -2.11
CA SER A 22 -17.42 -13.04 -2.76
C SER A 22 -16.59 -14.08 -3.52
N CYS A 23 -15.51 -13.65 -4.17
CA CYS A 23 -14.58 -14.53 -4.87
C CYS A 23 -13.87 -15.46 -3.88
N ALA A 24 -13.37 -14.93 -2.76
CA ALA A 24 -12.73 -15.73 -1.71
C ALA A 24 -13.70 -16.74 -1.09
N GLN A 25 -14.94 -16.34 -0.80
CA GLN A 25 -15.95 -17.26 -0.29
C GLN A 25 -16.28 -18.38 -1.28
N LYS A 26 -16.40 -18.08 -2.57
CA LYS A 26 -16.62 -19.09 -3.62
C LYS A 26 -15.46 -20.08 -3.65
N PHE A 27 -14.22 -19.60 -3.58
CA PHE A 27 -13.03 -20.46 -3.51
C PHE A 27 -13.07 -21.41 -2.31
N PHE A 28 -13.28 -20.90 -1.09
CA PHE A 28 -13.32 -21.76 0.10
C PHE A 28 -14.49 -22.75 0.09
N ARG A 29 -15.63 -22.40 -0.53
CA ARG A 29 -16.73 -23.35 -0.74
C ARG A 29 -16.32 -24.49 -1.68
N GLN A 30 -15.58 -24.21 -2.75
CA GLN A 30 -15.07 -25.24 -3.65
C GLN A 30 -14.02 -26.13 -2.97
N VAL A 31 -13.08 -25.53 -2.25
CA VAL A 31 -12.08 -26.28 -1.47
C VAL A 31 -12.76 -27.19 -0.45
N LYS A 32 -13.76 -26.68 0.29
CA LYS A 32 -14.53 -27.48 1.25
C LYS A 32 -15.33 -28.61 0.57
N LYS A 33 -15.76 -28.44 -0.68
CA LYS A 33 -16.52 -29.47 -1.40
C LYS A 33 -15.64 -30.61 -1.90
N HIS A 34 -14.41 -30.31 -2.32
CA HIS A 34 -13.55 -31.27 -3.03
C HIS A 34 -12.34 -31.74 -2.22
N CYS A 35 -11.72 -30.85 -1.45
CA CYS A 35 -10.41 -31.07 -0.82
C CYS A 35 -10.42 -30.76 0.69
N ALA A 36 -11.54 -30.99 1.38
CA ALA A 36 -11.69 -30.60 2.79
C ALA A 36 -10.71 -31.32 3.73
N GLU A 37 -10.51 -32.62 3.53
CA GLU A 37 -9.66 -33.45 4.40
C GLU A 37 -8.19 -33.03 4.29
N GLU A 38 -7.65 -32.96 3.06
CA GLU A 38 -6.29 -32.52 2.77
C GLU A 38 -6.03 -31.08 3.24
N PHE A 39 -7.02 -30.18 3.06
CA PHE A 39 -6.90 -28.82 3.56
C PHE A 39 -6.83 -28.77 5.10
N THR A 40 -7.68 -29.57 5.76
CA THR A 40 -7.76 -29.58 7.22
C THR A 40 -6.50 -30.19 7.82
N SER A 41 -5.95 -31.25 7.23
CA SER A 41 -4.70 -31.88 7.68
C SER A 41 -3.52 -30.90 7.54
N TYR A 42 -3.39 -30.24 6.39
CA TYR A 42 -2.34 -29.25 6.13
C TYR A 42 -2.43 -28.04 7.06
N PHE A 43 -3.62 -27.45 7.20
CA PHE A 43 -3.84 -26.33 8.13
C PHE A 43 -3.56 -26.72 9.58
N THR A 44 -3.99 -27.90 10.00
CA THR A 44 -3.73 -28.41 11.37
C THR A 44 -2.23 -28.54 11.63
N CYS A 45 -1.47 -29.01 10.65
CA CYS A 45 -0.01 -29.07 10.77
C CYS A 45 0.61 -27.67 10.91
N LEU A 46 0.21 -26.73 10.06
CA LEU A 46 0.71 -25.34 10.13
C LEU A 46 0.43 -24.69 11.48
N HIS A 47 -0.78 -24.90 12.00
CA HIS A 47 -1.17 -24.37 13.30
C HIS A 47 -0.36 -24.97 14.45
N LYS A 48 -0.10 -26.29 14.43
CA LYS A 48 0.65 -26.98 15.48
C LYS A 48 2.16 -26.76 15.43
N TYR A 49 2.74 -26.79 14.23
CA TYR A 49 4.20 -26.88 14.04
C TYR A 49 4.82 -25.65 13.37
N GLY A 50 4.00 -24.71 12.86
CA GLY A 50 4.47 -23.51 12.18
C GLY A 50 5.02 -22.42 13.11
N GLY A 51 4.77 -22.52 14.42
CA GLY A 51 5.20 -21.51 15.40
C GLY A 51 4.54 -20.14 15.20
N PRO A 52 5.08 -19.06 15.80
CA PRO A 52 4.46 -17.72 15.73
C PRO A 52 4.41 -17.14 14.31
N THR A 53 5.27 -17.62 13.41
CA THR A 53 5.39 -17.12 12.02
C THR A 53 4.73 -18.03 11.00
N TYR A 54 4.05 -19.11 11.41
CA TYR A 54 3.41 -20.08 10.52
C TYR A 54 4.36 -20.61 9.42
N ARG A 55 5.56 -21.07 9.81
CA ARG A 55 6.55 -21.62 8.88
C ARG A 55 6.04 -22.85 8.14
N LEU A 56 6.31 -22.90 6.84
CA LEU A 56 5.83 -23.98 5.96
C LEU A 56 6.73 -25.22 5.94
N ASP A 57 7.98 -25.08 6.41
CA ASP A 57 9.06 -26.07 6.21
C ASP A 57 8.70 -27.47 6.75
N ARG A 58 8.00 -27.52 7.89
CA ARG A 58 7.63 -28.77 8.58
C ARG A 58 6.39 -29.46 8.01
N CYS A 59 5.61 -28.78 7.17
CA CYS A 59 4.31 -29.25 6.68
C CYS A 59 4.29 -29.45 5.16
N ARG A 60 5.46 -29.49 4.50
CA ARG A 60 5.56 -29.67 3.04
C ARG A 60 5.03 -31.02 2.57
N ASN A 61 5.17 -32.07 3.39
CA ASN A 61 4.61 -33.40 3.13
C ASN A 61 3.09 -33.38 2.94
N LEU A 62 2.36 -32.58 3.73
CA LEU A 62 0.91 -32.40 3.64
C LEU A 62 0.52 -31.35 2.59
N GLN A 63 1.45 -30.50 2.18
CA GLN A 63 1.20 -29.51 1.15
C GLN A 63 1.07 -30.15 -0.24
N TYR A 64 1.93 -31.10 -0.59
CA TYR A 64 1.89 -31.78 -1.89
C TYR A 64 0.54 -32.46 -2.21
N PRO A 65 -0.07 -33.27 -1.32
CA PRO A 65 -1.37 -33.88 -1.60
C PRO A 65 -2.48 -32.84 -1.69
N PHE A 66 -2.43 -31.78 -0.88
CA PHE A 66 -3.37 -30.66 -0.99
C PHE A 66 -3.27 -29.95 -2.35
N ASP A 67 -2.04 -29.62 -2.79
CA ASP A 67 -1.78 -29.00 -4.08
C ASP A 67 -2.22 -29.93 -5.24
N SER A 68 -2.05 -31.26 -5.12
CA SER A 68 -2.54 -32.25 -6.10
C SER A 68 -4.07 -32.24 -6.21
N CYS A 69 -4.77 -32.24 -5.07
CA CYS A 69 -6.23 -32.21 -5.04
C CYS A 69 -6.80 -30.96 -5.72
N LEU A 70 -6.19 -29.79 -5.48
CA LEU A 70 -6.57 -28.54 -6.14
C LEU A 70 -6.33 -28.57 -7.65
N LYS A 71 -5.24 -29.18 -8.08
CA LYS A 71 -4.92 -29.34 -9.50
C LYS A 71 -5.93 -30.24 -10.21
N GLU A 72 -6.29 -31.37 -9.60
CA GLU A 72 -7.20 -32.34 -10.20
C GLU A 72 -8.65 -31.83 -10.28
N HIS A 73 -9.17 -31.24 -9.21
CA HIS A 73 -10.58 -30.85 -9.14
C HIS A 73 -10.86 -29.41 -9.56
N LEU A 74 -9.97 -28.47 -9.22
CA LEU A 74 -10.17 -27.04 -9.50
C LEU A 74 -9.31 -26.54 -10.67
N LYS A 75 -8.40 -27.37 -11.21
CA LYS A 75 -7.43 -26.97 -12.25
C LYS A 75 -6.59 -25.77 -11.83
N LEU A 76 -6.29 -25.69 -10.54
CA LEU A 76 -5.48 -24.64 -9.95
C LEU A 76 -4.10 -25.18 -9.63
N ASP A 77 -3.12 -24.84 -10.46
CA ASP A 77 -1.71 -25.09 -10.16
C ASP A 77 -1.17 -24.04 -9.19
N ARG A 78 -0.27 -24.46 -8.32
CA ARG A 78 0.47 -23.55 -7.45
C ARG A 78 1.38 -22.65 -8.29
N PRO A 79 1.34 -21.33 -8.11
CA PRO A 79 2.20 -20.44 -8.87
C PRO A 79 3.67 -20.58 -8.47
N GLU A 80 4.54 -20.26 -9.42
CA GLU A 80 5.99 -20.23 -9.23
C GLU A 80 6.43 -19.18 -8.19
N PRO A 81 7.59 -19.39 -7.54
CA PRO A 81 8.19 -18.38 -6.68
C PRO A 81 8.35 -17.04 -7.42
N GLY A 82 7.90 -15.95 -6.80
CA GLY A 82 7.95 -14.61 -7.39
C GLY A 82 6.73 -14.21 -8.22
N TYR A 83 5.78 -15.11 -8.49
CA TYR A 83 4.54 -14.78 -9.20
C TYR A 83 3.77 -13.59 -8.58
N PHE A 84 3.75 -13.50 -7.25
CA PHE A 84 3.08 -12.41 -6.53
C PHE A 84 3.88 -11.10 -6.48
N ASN A 85 5.17 -11.13 -6.82
CA ASN A 85 6.05 -9.96 -6.82
C ASN A 85 5.98 -9.20 -8.17
N ARG A 86 5.33 -9.78 -9.18
CA ARG A 86 5.16 -9.14 -10.49
C ARG A 86 4.11 -8.04 -10.44
N ILE A 87 4.38 -6.92 -11.12
CA ILE A 87 3.42 -5.84 -11.28
C ILE A 87 2.22 -6.36 -12.08
N ARG A 88 1.01 -6.20 -11.54
CA ARG A 88 -0.24 -6.58 -12.20
C ARG A 88 -0.92 -5.36 -12.78
N LEU A 89 -1.00 -5.30 -14.10
CA LEU A 89 -1.72 -4.26 -14.83
C LEU A 89 -3.22 -4.60 -14.81
N HIS A 90 -4.01 -3.80 -14.10
CA HIS A 90 -5.46 -3.96 -14.02
C HIS A 90 -6.16 -2.99 -14.96
N LYS A 91 -7.03 -3.50 -15.84
CA LYS A 91 -7.91 -2.66 -16.66
C LYS A 91 -9.12 -2.25 -15.81
N THR A 92 -9.39 -0.95 -15.70
CA THR A 92 -10.55 -0.42 -14.97
C THR A 92 -11.30 0.58 -15.83
N SER A 93 -12.64 0.59 -15.72
CA SER A 93 -13.52 1.54 -16.43
C SER A 93 -13.68 2.89 -15.72
N ARG A 94 -13.33 2.96 -14.44
CA ARG A 94 -13.44 4.19 -13.63
C ARG A 94 -12.36 5.21 -14.03
N PRO A 95 -12.66 6.52 -13.96
CA PRO A 95 -11.68 7.56 -14.21
C PRO A 95 -10.62 7.56 -13.10
N LYS A 96 -9.41 8.01 -13.44
CA LYS A 96 -8.34 8.21 -12.47
C LYS A 96 -8.73 9.34 -11.51
N PRO A 97 -8.65 9.16 -10.19
CA PRO A 97 -8.90 10.23 -9.22
C PRO A 97 -7.89 11.37 -9.40
N GLU A 98 -8.38 12.60 -9.48
CA GLU A 98 -7.52 13.78 -9.42
C GLU A 98 -7.20 14.09 -7.95
N PRO A 99 -5.91 14.25 -7.58
CA PRO A 99 -5.56 14.64 -6.23
C PRO A 99 -6.09 16.05 -5.99
N ARG A 100 -7.06 16.17 -5.07
CA ARG A 100 -7.44 17.50 -4.56
C ARG A 100 -6.29 17.98 -3.69
N LEU A 101 -5.49 18.91 -4.21
CA LEU A 101 -4.53 19.63 -3.40
C LEU A 101 -5.30 20.32 -2.27
N ALA A 102 -4.79 20.24 -1.04
CA ALA A 102 -5.26 21.15 -0.02
C ALA A 102 -5.11 22.59 -0.57
N PRO A 103 -6.06 23.49 -0.33
CA PRO A 103 -5.87 24.89 -0.70
C PRO A 103 -4.58 25.35 -0.02
N MET A 104 -3.59 25.71 -0.84
CA MET A 104 -2.38 26.32 -0.31
C MET A 104 -2.80 27.60 0.42
N PRO A 105 -2.28 27.87 1.63
CA PRO A 105 -2.49 29.18 2.24
C PRO A 105 -1.97 30.24 1.27
N GLU A 106 -2.65 31.38 1.24
CA GLU A 106 -2.19 32.51 0.43
C GLU A 106 -0.74 32.86 0.84
N PRO A 107 0.15 33.13 -0.14
CA PRO A 107 1.51 33.52 0.17
C PRO A 107 1.50 34.80 1.02
N ILE A 108 2.35 34.83 2.05
CA ILE A 108 2.62 36.05 2.80
C ILE A 108 3.17 37.09 1.80
N PRO A 109 2.77 38.37 1.89
CA PRO A 109 3.34 39.41 1.02
C PRO A 109 4.88 39.39 1.09
N ASP A 110 5.51 39.65 -0.05
CA ASP A 110 6.97 39.81 -0.11
C ASP A 110 7.41 40.91 0.85
N LEU A 111 8.66 40.79 1.34
CA LEU A 111 9.24 41.83 2.17
C LEU A 111 9.24 43.16 1.40
N PRO A 112 9.07 44.30 2.11
CA PRO A 112 9.17 45.61 1.48
C PRO A 112 10.55 45.78 0.84
N ASP A 113 10.62 46.52 -0.26
CA ASP A 113 11.90 46.89 -0.85
C ASP A 113 12.67 47.80 0.11
N PHE A 114 13.75 47.27 0.68
CA PHE A 114 14.62 48.00 1.61
C PHE A 114 15.52 49.02 0.90
N SER A 115 15.52 49.06 -0.44
CA SER A 115 16.34 50.00 -1.21
C SER A 115 15.87 51.46 -1.11
N GLU A 116 14.56 51.67 -0.91
CA GLU A 116 13.95 53.00 -0.79
C GLU A 116 13.81 53.46 0.68
N GLN A 117 14.11 52.59 1.64
CA GLN A 117 14.00 52.94 3.05
C GLN A 117 15.16 53.85 3.47
N PRO A 118 14.89 54.90 4.28
CA PRO A 118 15.97 55.74 4.81
C PRO A 118 16.94 54.88 5.62
N GLU A 119 18.23 55.19 5.53
CA GLU A 119 19.24 54.45 6.27
C GLU A 119 18.91 54.42 7.77
N PRO A 120 18.96 53.23 8.41
CA PRO A 120 18.65 53.14 9.83
C PRO A 120 19.67 53.95 10.64
N GLU A 121 19.20 54.68 11.65
CA GLU A 121 20.02 55.58 12.47
C GLU A 121 21.28 54.90 13.03
N ARG A 122 21.18 53.61 13.37
CA ARG A 122 22.29 52.79 13.86
C ARG A 122 23.44 52.65 12.85
N MET A 123 23.12 52.54 11.56
CA MET A 123 24.13 52.47 10.49
C MET A 123 24.79 53.83 10.27
N ALA A 124 24.01 54.92 10.32
CA ALA A 124 24.53 56.28 10.24
C ALA A 124 25.47 56.60 11.43
N GLN A 125 25.12 56.18 12.65
CA GLN A 125 25.97 56.33 13.84
C GLN A 125 27.29 55.54 13.71
N ARG A 126 27.23 54.31 13.17
CA ARG A 126 28.44 53.49 12.93
C ARG A 126 29.36 54.09 11.88
N ARG A 127 28.83 54.65 10.78
CA ARG A 127 29.65 55.36 9.79
C ARG A 127 30.35 56.57 10.40
N LYS A 128 29.60 57.41 11.14
CA LYS A 128 30.20 58.54 11.88
C LYS A 128 31.32 58.09 12.80
N MET A 129 31.13 57.01 13.57
CA MET A 129 32.18 56.47 14.45
C MET A 129 33.41 56.01 13.66
N ASN A 130 33.22 55.34 12.52
CA ASN A 130 34.33 54.88 11.67
C ASN A 130 35.07 56.06 11.02
N ASP A 131 34.36 57.09 10.57
CA ASP A 131 34.96 58.33 10.03
C ASP A 131 35.76 59.09 11.10
N TRP A 132 35.35 58.99 12.37
CA TRP A 132 36.10 59.52 13.51
C TRP A 132 37.35 58.70 13.87
N LEU A 133 37.39 57.42 13.48
CA LEU A 133 38.48 56.49 13.80
C LEU A 133 39.51 56.33 12.67
N ALA A 134 39.23 56.86 11.47
CA ALA A 134 40.12 56.90 10.31
C ALA A 134 40.96 58.19 10.30
#